data_AF-A0A958WS93-F1
#
_entry.id   AF-A0A958WS93-F1
#
_cell.length_a   1.000
_cell.length_b   1.000
_cell.length_c   1.000
_cell.angle_alpha   90.00
_cell.angle_beta   90.00
_cell.angle_gamma   90.00
#
_symmetry.space_group_name_H-M   'P 1'
#
loop_
_entity.id
_entity.type
_entity.pdbx_description
1 polymer ?
#
loop_
_entity_poly.entity_id
_entity_poly.type
_entity_poly.pdbx_seq_one_letter_code
_entity_poly.pdbx_strand_id
1 'polypeptide(L)'
;MHKALNLSLLFLFASHLLFSQDYLGDDLPFFQKKAKLYQEWLEKKGMGDALKMDKVELKKNGNELELFLSVKTYDPDSAAAIWTALVSSFKAQNPNEELVSALFHTFVRMMEIPPAQGNVQVYFPNGNQYGYNPCFYVWIWEEDNKVQEESRINNCKSQSLSIAVKPPKVKKVTNETSTPINSREQAREVFDKILKCARQRYEVKNCDNRNPRVGEEEISDYMLSFTITDLCREVLTEEERSLWCDFVSLWWGPCNDMRRERLEFTFHYVPTDTGYTLTGSLTGKFGSGVYQPRKSGYMDMEPDFEEDFLKPYVKQFQKDLKQCLER
;
A
#
# COMPACT_ATOMS: atom_id res chain seq x y z
N MET A 1 -72.03 15.00 20.37
CA MET A 1 -71.47 14.51 19.09
C MET A 1 -70.46 15.52 18.58
N HIS A 2 -69.16 15.31 18.80
CA HIS A 2 -68.12 15.88 17.94
C HIS A 2 -66.98 14.86 17.85
N LYS A 3 -66.70 14.44 16.61
CA LYS A 3 -65.64 13.50 16.24
C LYS A 3 -64.31 14.25 16.31
N ALA A 4 -63.43 13.85 17.22
CA ALA A 4 -62.00 14.10 17.08
C ALA A 4 -61.39 12.86 16.41
N LEU A 5 -61.21 12.96 15.10
CA LEU A 5 -60.56 11.95 14.27
C LEU A 5 -59.05 12.02 14.57
N ASN A 6 -58.48 10.91 15.03
CA ASN A 6 -57.05 10.71 15.24
C ASN A 6 -56.24 11.14 14.00
N LEU A 7 -55.57 12.29 14.10
CA LEU A 7 -54.67 12.84 13.09
C LEU A 7 -53.21 12.73 13.54
N SER A 8 -52.84 11.66 14.26
CA SER A 8 -51.49 11.48 14.82
C SER A 8 -50.68 10.37 14.14
N LEU A 9 -51.14 9.81 13.02
CA LEU A 9 -50.44 8.72 12.33
C LEU A 9 -49.77 9.10 10.98
N LEU A 10 -49.72 10.40 10.64
CA LEU A 10 -49.18 10.87 9.35
C LEU A 10 -47.78 11.51 9.43
N PHE A 11 -47.16 11.56 10.62
CA PHE A 11 -45.83 12.18 10.80
C PHE A 11 -44.68 11.20 11.09
N LEU A 12 -44.93 9.89 11.11
CA LEU A 12 -43.88 8.88 11.36
C LEU A 12 -43.21 8.32 10.08
N PHE A 13 -43.59 8.81 8.90
CA PHE A 13 -42.98 8.41 7.61
C PHE A 13 -42.13 9.51 6.94
N ALA A 14 -41.97 10.68 7.57
CA ALA A 14 -41.26 11.82 6.97
C ALA A 14 -39.75 11.89 7.27
N SER A 15 -39.19 10.93 8.01
CA SER A 15 -37.76 10.93 8.39
C SER A 15 -36.87 9.98 7.56
N HIS A 16 -37.40 9.40 6.49
CA HIS A 16 -36.55 8.88 5.41
C HIS A 16 -36.34 10.00 4.38
N LEU A 17 -35.63 11.05 4.78
CA LEU A 17 -34.84 11.82 3.82
C LEU A 17 -33.81 10.83 3.27
N LEU A 18 -34.19 10.14 2.19
CA LEU A 18 -33.22 9.55 1.29
C LEU A 18 -32.26 10.70 0.96
N PHE A 19 -31.02 10.61 1.43
CA PHE A 19 -29.91 11.39 0.88
C PHE A 19 -29.77 10.95 -0.58
N SER A 20 -30.64 11.46 -1.44
CA SER A 20 -30.48 11.37 -2.87
C SER A 20 -29.31 12.28 -3.18
N GLN A 21 -28.16 11.68 -3.47
CA GLN A 21 -27.04 12.40 -4.06
C GLN A 21 -27.52 13.04 -5.37
N ASP A 22 -27.17 14.30 -5.57
CA ASP A 22 -27.54 15.01 -6.80
C ASP A 22 -26.82 14.38 -7.98
N TYR A 23 -27.55 14.12 -9.06
CA TYR A 23 -26.98 13.59 -10.29
C TYR A 23 -26.15 14.67 -11.00
N LEU A 24 -24.89 14.39 -11.29
CA LEU A 24 -23.91 15.36 -11.83
C LEU A 24 -23.76 15.28 -13.36
N GLY A 25 -24.49 14.39 -14.03
CA GLY A 25 -24.27 14.06 -15.44
C GLY A 25 -24.39 15.22 -16.43
N ASP A 26 -25.24 16.19 -16.15
CA ASP A 26 -25.51 17.32 -17.03
C ASP A 26 -24.42 18.42 -16.93
N ASP A 27 -23.57 18.37 -15.90
CA ASP A 27 -22.58 19.41 -15.56
C ASP A 27 -21.17 19.10 -16.08
N LEU A 28 -20.98 18.05 -16.88
CA LEU A 28 -19.66 17.66 -17.40
C LEU A 28 -18.90 18.81 -18.11
N PRO A 29 -19.53 19.62 -18.99
CA PRO A 29 -18.84 20.76 -19.62
C PRO A 29 -18.38 21.82 -18.60
N PHE A 30 -19.15 22.01 -17.52
CA PHE A 30 -18.79 22.90 -16.43
C PHE A 30 -17.57 22.36 -15.66
N PHE A 31 -17.57 21.08 -15.29
CA PHE A 31 -16.43 20.47 -14.59
C PHE A 31 -15.15 20.52 -15.43
N GLN A 32 -15.23 20.27 -16.74
CA GLN A 32 -14.07 20.37 -17.63
C GLN A 32 -13.48 21.79 -17.68
N LYS A 33 -14.34 22.82 -17.63
CA LYS A 33 -13.89 24.21 -17.53
C LYS A 33 -13.22 24.50 -16.19
N LYS A 34 -13.80 24.02 -15.09
CA LYS A 34 -13.25 24.18 -13.72
C LYS A 34 -11.95 23.41 -13.53
N ALA A 35 -11.76 22.27 -14.20
CA ALA A 35 -10.53 21.50 -14.17
C ALA A 35 -9.32 22.32 -14.63
N LYS A 36 -9.49 23.20 -15.63
CA LYS A 36 -8.44 24.13 -16.08
C LYS A 36 -8.04 25.13 -14.98
N LEU A 37 -9.01 25.65 -14.24
CA LEU A 37 -8.74 26.53 -13.10
C LEU A 37 -8.02 25.79 -11.97
N TYR A 38 -8.27 24.49 -11.82
CA TYR A 38 -7.52 23.66 -10.88
C TYR A 38 -6.04 23.56 -11.26
N GLN A 39 -5.72 23.38 -12.55
CA GLN A 39 -4.34 23.42 -13.04
C GLN A 39 -3.66 24.77 -12.74
N GLU A 40 -4.34 25.89 -13.01
CA GLU A 40 -3.83 27.24 -12.69
C GLU A 40 -3.59 27.41 -11.19
N TRP A 41 -4.44 26.83 -10.35
CA TRP A 41 -4.24 26.82 -8.90
C TRP A 41 -3.02 26.00 -8.48
N LEU A 42 -2.79 24.81 -9.07
CA LEU A 42 -1.58 24.03 -8.83
C LEU A 42 -0.33 24.85 -9.16
N GLU A 43 -0.31 25.53 -10.30
CA GLU A 43 0.79 26.40 -10.73
C GLU A 43 1.02 27.55 -9.74
N LYS A 44 -0.05 28.26 -9.36
CA LYS A 44 0.05 29.37 -8.41
C LYS A 44 0.52 28.95 -7.02
N LYS A 45 0.26 27.70 -6.63
CA LYS A 45 0.72 27.10 -5.37
C LYS A 45 2.10 26.46 -5.45
N GLY A 46 2.80 26.57 -6.59
CA GLY A 46 4.12 25.97 -6.79
C GLY A 46 4.10 24.44 -6.91
N MET A 47 2.92 23.85 -7.07
CA MET A 47 2.75 22.40 -7.24
C MET A 47 2.71 21.99 -8.71
N GLY A 48 2.54 22.96 -9.62
CA GLY A 48 2.43 22.73 -11.05
C GLY A 48 3.67 22.11 -11.69
N ASP A 49 4.85 22.22 -11.07
CA ASP A 49 6.06 21.55 -11.56
C ASP A 49 6.08 20.04 -11.24
N ALA A 50 5.37 19.63 -10.20
CA ALA A 50 5.27 18.23 -9.77
C ALA A 50 4.01 17.54 -10.33
N LEU A 51 2.88 18.25 -10.32
CA LEU A 51 1.56 17.73 -10.67
C LEU A 51 1.00 18.40 -11.93
N LYS A 52 0.26 17.62 -12.70
CA LYS A 52 -0.50 18.08 -13.87
C LYS A 52 -1.93 17.54 -13.78
N MET A 53 -2.92 18.42 -13.94
CA MET A 53 -4.30 18.02 -14.15
C MET A 53 -4.45 17.46 -15.57
N ASP A 54 -4.91 16.22 -15.66
CA ASP A 54 -5.12 15.56 -16.96
C ASP A 54 -6.57 15.60 -17.39
N LYS A 55 -7.48 15.19 -16.50
CA LYS A 55 -8.91 15.10 -16.81
C LYS A 55 -9.78 15.11 -15.57
N VAL A 56 -11.07 15.36 -15.79
CA VAL A 56 -12.15 15.07 -14.87
C VAL A 56 -13.12 14.11 -15.54
N GLU A 57 -13.59 13.11 -14.81
CA GLU A 57 -14.51 12.11 -15.32
C GLU A 57 -15.63 11.84 -14.33
N LEU A 58 -16.83 11.60 -14.84
CA LEU A 58 -17.94 11.10 -14.03
C LEU A 58 -17.90 9.59 -13.99
N LYS A 59 -18.14 9.01 -12.81
CA LYS A 59 -18.40 7.57 -12.72
C LYS A 59 -19.64 7.20 -13.53
N LYS A 60 -19.75 5.92 -13.91
CA LYS A 60 -20.86 5.40 -14.75
C LYS A 60 -22.26 5.65 -14.18
N ASN A 61 -22.38 5.81 -12.86
CA ASN A 61 -23.63 6.13 -12.19
C ASN A 61 -24.00 7.63 -12.25
N GLY A 62 -23.07 8.50 -12.67
CA GLY A 62 -23.24 9.96 -12.76
C GLY A 62 -23.31 10.68 -11.42
N ASN A 63 -23.04 10.01 -10.29
CA ASN A 63 -23.17 10.59 -8.95
C ASN A 63 -21.84 10.96 -8.31
N GLU A 64 -20.73 10.57 -8.94
CA GLU A 64 -19.38 10.83 -8.44
C GLU A 64 -18.52 11.43 -9.54
N LEU A 65 -17.74 12.43 -9.17
CA LEU A 65 -16.79 13.13 -10.02
C LEU A 65 -15.37 12.84 -9.57
N GLU A 66 -14.54 12.40 -10.52
CA GLU A 66 -13.15 12.06 -10.31
C GLU A 66 -12.23 13.08 -10.97
N LEU A 67 -11.25 13.59 -10.23
CA LEU A 67 -10.16 14.40 -10.77
C LEU A 67 -8.89 13.57 -10.90
N PHE A 68 -8.29 13.58 -12.09
CA PHE A 68 -7.05 12.87 -12.38
C PHE A 68 -5.87 13.83 -12.47
N LEU A 69 -4.87 13.58 -11.62
CA LEU A 69 -3.61 14.31 -11.58
C LEU A 69 -2.46 13.35 -11.93
N SER A 70 -1.62 13.70 -12.90
CA SER A 70 -0.36 13.00 -13.14
C SER A 70 0.79 13.66 -12.42
N VAL A 71 1.69 12.83 -11.88
CA VAL A 71 3.06 13.26 -11.55
C VAL A 71 3.83 13.43 -12.85
N LYS A 72 4.56 14.54 -12.99
CA LYS A 72 5.32 14.91 -14.19
C LYS A 72 6.62 14.10 -14.36
N THR A 73 6.48 12.78 -14.46
CA THR A 73 7.57 11.84 -14.73
C THR A 73 7.02 10.55 -15.35
N TYR A 74 7.90 9.77 -15.98
CA TYR A 74 7.60 8.43 -16.49
C TYR A 74 8.33 7.33 -15.72
N ASP A 75 9.15 7.72 -14.74
CA ASP A 75 9.94 6.83 -13.89
C ASP A 75 9.26 6.66 -12.52
N PRO A 76 8.94 5.41 -12.08
CA PRO A 76 8.24 5.16 -10.82
C PRO A 76 8.99 5.67 -9.58
N ASP A 77 10.32 5.55 -9.55
CA ASP A 77 11.16 6.00 -8.44
C ASP A 77 11.13 7.52 -8.31
N SER A 78 11.26 8.20 -9.44
CA SER A 78 11.09 9.64 -9.54
C SER A 78 9.69 10.07 -9.12
N ALA A 79 8.64 9.30 -9.44
CA ALA A 79 7.28 9.63 -9.03
C ALA A 79 7.13 9.61 -7.50
N ALA A 80 7.67 8.56 -6.86
CA ALA A 80 7.71 8.44 -5.41
C ALA A 80 8.51 9.57 -4.74
N ALA A 81 9.68 9.90 -5.29
CA ALA A 81 10.54 10.97 -4.80
C ALA A 81 9.87 12.35 -4.95
N ILE A 82 9.27 12.63 -6.11
CA ILE A 82 8.55 13.88 -6.38
C ILE A 82 7.38 14.03 -5.41
N TRP A 83 6.57 12.98 -5.22
CA TRP A 83 5.45 13.02 -4.29
C TRP A 83 5.90 13.29 -2.85
N THR A 84 6.93 12.57 -2.39
CA THR A 84 7.48 12.74 -1.03
C THR A 84 8.04 14.16 -0.81
N ALA A 85 8.73 14.70 -1.82
CA ALA A 85 9.23 16.07 -1.81
C ALA A 85 8.09 17.10 -1.81
N LEU A 86 7.01 16.83 -2.55
CA LEU A 86 5.84 17.69 -2.62
C LEU A 86 5.11 17.74 -1.27
N VAL A 87 4.85 16.59 -0.64
CA VAL A 87 4.25 16.52 0.71
C VAL A 87 5.09 17.28 1.73
N SER A 88 6.41 17.06 1.72
CA SER A 88 7.33 17.69 2.67
C SER A 88 7.43 19.20 2.48
N SER A 89 7.55 19.66 1.24
CA SER A 89 7.64 21.09 0.91
C SER A 89 6.32 21.82 1.17
N PHE A 90 5.19 21.19 0.87
CA PHE A 90 3.87 21.74 1.17
C PHE A 90 3.68 21.93 2.67
N LYS A 91 4.01 20.92 3.49
CA LYS A 91 3.92 21.00 4.96
C LYS A 91 4.84 22.07 5.55
N ALA A 92 6.03 22.25 4.97
CA ALA A 92 6.95 23.30 5.40
C ALA A 92 6.39 24.72 5.12
N GLN A 93 5.67 24.89 4.01
CA GLN A 93 5.04 26.16 3.64
C GLN A 93 3.69 26.38 4.34
N ASN A 94 2.97 25.30 4.66
CA ASN A 94 1.62 25.32 5.24
C ASN A 94 1.56 24.39 6.47
N PRO A 95 2.09 24.80 7.64
CA PRO A 95 2.23 23.91 8.80
C PRO A 95 0.92 23.35 9.36
N ASN A 96 -0.21 24.00 9.06
CA ASN A 96 -1.54 23.66 9.59
C ASN A 96 -2.45 22.99 8.54
N GLU A 97 -1.94 22.65 7.36
CA GLU A 97 -2.72 22.06 6.28
C GLU A 97 -1.94 20.92 5.64
N GLU A 98 -2.60 19.77 5.45
CA GLU A 98 -2.01 18.63 4.75
C GLU A 98 -2.24 18.75 3.24
N LEU A 99 -1.25 18.33 2.45
CA LEU A 99 -1.31 18.39 0.99
C LEU A 99 -2.58 17.72 0.45
N VAL A 100 -2.89 16.52 0.94
CA VAL A 100 -4.04 15.74 0.48
C VAL A 100 -5.37 16.43 0.77
N SER A 101 -5.52 17.04 1.95
CA SER A 101 -6.69 17.86 2.27
C SER A 101 -6.77 19.11 1.39
N ALA A 102 -5.65 19.78 1.13
CA ALA A 102 -5.62 20.96 0.27
C ALA A 102 -6.03 20.64 -1.18
N LEU A 103 -5.50 19.53 -1.72
CA LEU A 103 -5.84 19.03 -3.05
C LEU A 103 -7.34 18.70 -3.14
N PHE A 104 -7.86 17.94 -2.18
CA PHE A 104 -9.25 17.48 -2.16
C PHE A 104 -10.25 18.63 -1.93
N HIS A 105 -10.09 19.41 -0.85
CA HIS A 105 -11.02 20.49 -0.53
C HIS A 105 -11.04 21.57 -1.61
N THR A 106 -9.90 21.85 -2.25
CA THR A 106 -9.88 22.77 -3.38
C THR A 106 -10.64 22.22 -4.57
N PHE A 107 -10.52 20.91 -4.84
CA PHE A 107 -11.22 20.26 -5.94
C PHE A 107 -12.74 20.36 -5.76
N VAL A 108 -13.27 19.87 -4.64
CA VAL A 108 -14.73 19.85 -4.40
C VAL A 108 -15.31 21.26 -4.34
N ARG A 109 -14.57 22.24 -3.77
CA ARG A 109 -14.97 23.65 -3.78
C ARG A 109 -14.99 24.25 -5.18
N MET A 110 -14.01 23.96 -6.03
CA MET A 110 -13.96 24.51 -7.40
C MET A 110 -15.04 23.92 -8.29
N MET A 111 -15.32 22.62 -8.10
CA MET A 111 -16.35 21.88 -8.83
C MET A 111 -17.75 22.11 -8.26
N GLU A 112 -17.87 22.79 -7.12
CA GLU A 112 -19.16 23.10 -6.48
C GLU A 112 -19.99 21.84 -6.18
N ILE A 113 -19.31 20.75 -5.80
CA ILE A 113 -19.94 19.47 -5.45
C ILE A 113 -19.85 19.19 -3.93
N PRO A 114 -20.80 18.44 -3.35
CA PRO A 114 -20.67 17.85 -2.04
C PRO A 114 -19.39 17.00 -1.92
N PRO A 115 -18.65 17.06 -0.79
CA PRO A 115 -17.43 16.27 -0.61
C PRO A 115 -17.60 14.77 -0.84
N ALA A 116 -18.73 14.20 -0.40
CA ALA A 116 -19.05 12.78 -0.57
C ALA A 116 -19.19 12.32 -2.04
N GLN A 117 -19.25 13.25 -2.99
CA GLN A 117 -19.34 12.97 -4.43
C GLN A 117 -18.01 13.19 -5.16
N GLY A 118 -16.98 13.68 -4.46
CA GLY A 118 -15.68 13.96 -5.05
C GLY A 118 -14.66 12.88 -4.72
N ASN A 119 -13.78 12.59 -5.68
CA ASN A 119 -12.53 11.91 -5.41
C ASN A 119 -11.39 12.44 -6.29
N VAL A 120 -10.16 12.34 -5.80
CA VAL A 120 -8.95 12.76 -6.51
C VAL A 120 -8.02 11.57 -6.65
N GLN A 121 -7.51 11.37 -7.85
CA GLN A 121 -6.57 10.31 -8.18
C GLN A 121 -5.26 10.92 -8.66
N VAL A 122 -4.19 10.69 -7.90
CA VAL A 122 -2.83 11.01 -8.33
C VAL A 122 -2.17 9.73 -8.83
N TYR A 123 -1.65 9.77 -10.04
CA TYR A 123 -1.01 8.64 -10.67
C TYR A 123 0.24 9.11 -11.40
N PHE A 124 1.04 8.19 -11.93
CA PHE A 124 2.06 8.54 -12.91
C PHE A 124 1.69 7.93 -14.27
N PRO A 125 1.88 8.68 -15.36
CA PRO A 125 1.43 8.27 -16.68
C PRO A 125 2.26 7.08 -17.19
N ASN A 126 1.59 6.00 -17.58
CA ASN A 126 2.22 4.94 -18.35
C ASN A 126 2.35 5.41 -19.81
N GLY A 127 3.50 5.19 -20.45
CA GLY A 127 3.79 5.63 -21.82
C GLY A 127 2.78 5.17 -22.87
N ASN A 128 1.97 4.15 -22.54
CA ASN A 128 0.95 3.57 -23.41
C ASN A 128 -0.48 3.96 -23.02
N GLN A 129 -0.75 5.23 -22.69
CA GLN A 129 -2.05 5.95 -22.67
C GLN A 129 -3.32 5.31 -22.05
N TYR A 130 -3.26 4.10 -21.48
CA TYR A 130 -4.40 3.41 -20.89
C TYR A 130 -3.93 2.58 -19.70
N GLY A 131 -4.38 2.95 -18.51
CA GLY A 131 -4.29 2.13 -17.31
C GLY A 131 -3.51 2.77 -16.17
N TYR A 132 -4.06 2.61 -14.97
CA TYR A 132 -3.38 2.85 -13.69
C TYR A 132 -2.09 2.06 -13.64
N ASN A 133 -1.00 2.71 -13.22
CA ASN A 133 0.21 1.99 -12.95
C ASN A 133 0.17 1.48 -11.48
N PRO A 134 0.27 0.16 -11.25
CA PRO A 134 0.18 -0.40 -9.91
C PRO A 134 1.36 0.00 -9.00
N CYS A 135 2.45 0.57 -9.53
CA CYS A 135 3.63 0.97 -8.77
C CYS A 135 3.42 2.23 -7.94
N PHE A 136 2.53 3.12 -8.39
CA PHE A 136 2.26 4.40 -7.75
C PHE A 136 0.81 4.84 -8.01
N TYR A 137 0.05 5.01 -6.92
CA TYR A 137 -1.23 5.71 -6.91
C TYR A 137 -1.44 6.38 -5.56
N VAL A 138 -2.20 7.48 -5.57
CA VAL A 138 -2.77 8.11 -4.38
C VAL A 138 -4.23 8.38 -4.69
N TRP A 139 -5.12 7.79 -3.91
CA TRP A 139 -6.56 7.97 -4.01
C TRP A 139 -7.06 8.72 -2.78
N ILE A 140 -7.76 9.83 -3.02
CA ILE A 140 -8.19 10.76 -1.98
C ILE A 140 -9.71 10.94 -2.09
N TRP A 141 -10.42 10.75 -0.98
CA TRP A 141 -11.87 10.95 -0.90
C TRP A 141 -12.24 11.47 0.50
N GLU A 142 -13.50 11.82 0.72
CA GLU A 142 -14.00 12.15 2.06
C GLU A 142 -15.03 11.11 2.51
N GLU A 143 -14.84 10.61 3.72
CA GLU A 143 -15.77 9.72 4.41
C GLU A 143 -15.89 10.17 5.87
N ASP A 144 -17.12 10.24 6.38
CA ASP A 144 -17.44 10.72 7.74
C ASP A 144 -16.86 12.12 8.07
N ASN A 145 -16.91 13.05 7.10
CA ASN A 145 -16.35 14.41 7.18
C ASN A 145 -14.84 14.43 7.44
N LYS A 146 -14.13 13.39 7.04
CA LYS A 146 -12.66 13.31 7.10
C LYS A 146 -12.12 12.91 5.75
N VAL A 147 -11.13 13.66 5.29
CA VAL A 147 -10.35 13.30 4.11
C VAL A 147 -9.59 12.02 4.41
N GLN A 148 -9.81 11.01 3.58
CA GLN A 148 -9.14 9.72 3.58
C GLN A 148 -8.11 9.71 2.45
N GLU A 149 -7.04 8.94 2.65
CA GLU A 149 -6.02 8.68 1.65
C GLU A 149 -5.74 7.18 1.61
N GLU A 150 -5.82 6.59 0.42
CA GLU A 150 -5.21 5.30 0.12
C GLU A 150 -4.09 5.52 -0.87
N SER A 151 -2.86 5.19 -0.48
CA SER A 151 -1.70 5.35 -1.36
C SER A 151 -0.86 4.09 -1.44
N ARG A 152 -0.32 3.89 -2.64
CA ARG A 152 0.69 2.88 -2.94
C ARG A 152 1.81 3.64 -3.62
N ILE A 153 2.99 3.67 -3.00
CA ILE A 153 4.14 4.42 -3.51
C ILE A 153 5.31 3.46 -3.57
N ASN A 154 5.97 3.36 -4.72
CA ASN A 154 7.17 2.54 -4.92
C ASN A 154 6.96 1.01 -4.75
N ASN A 155 5.76 0.50 -5.01
CA ASN A 155 5.47 -0.92 -4.73
C ASN A 155 5.90 -1.89 -5.85
N CYS A 156 6.55 -1.39 -6.90
CA CYS A 156 7.09 -2.23 -7.97
C CYS A 156 8.50 -2.73 -7.74
N LYS A 157 9.19 -2.22 -6.70
CA LYS A 157 10.42 -2.83 -6.16
C LYS A 157 10.17 -4.08 -5.32
N SER A 158 8.89 -4.41 -5.15
CA SER A 158 8.45 -5.46 -4.27
C SER A 158 7.83 -6.57 -5.10
N GLN A 159 8.22 -7.79 -4.78
CA GLN A 159 7.67 -8.97 -5.41
C GLN A 159 6.34 -9.29 -4.74
N SER A 160 5.29 -9.37 -5.53
CA SER A 160 3.95 -9.63 -5.02
C SER A 160 3.81 -11.10 -4.58
N LEU A 161 3.21 -11.29 -3.41
CA LEU A 161 2.85 -12.57 -2.83
C LEU A 161 1.32 -12.66 -2.78
N SER A 162 0.75 -13.77 -3.26
CA SER A 162 -0.68 -14.05 -3.07
C SER A 162 -0.86 -15.49 -2.63
N ILE A 163 -1.35 -15.69 -1.41
CA ILE A 163 -1.48 -16.99 -0.77
C ILE A 163 -2.93 -17.17 -0.35
N ALA A 164 -3.65 -17.99 -1.11
CA ALA A 164 -4.94 -18.50 -0.67
C ALA A 164 -4.71 -19.64 0.35
N VAL A 165 -5.19 -19.46 1.57
CA VAL A 165 -5.11 -20.46 2.64
C VAL A 165 -6.52 -20.97 2.93
N LYS A 166 -6.70 -22.29 2.84
CA LYS A 166 -7.97 -22.91 3.24
C LYS A 166 -7.94 -23.12 4.75
N PRO A 167 -9.03 -22.79 5.48
CA PRO A 167 -9.08 -23.03 6.91
C PRO A 167 -8.96 -24.53 7.18
N PRO A 168 -8.36 -24.93 8.30
CA PRO A 168 -8.34 -26.33 8.70
C PRO A 168 -9.77 -26.84 8.79
N LYS A 169 -10.02 -28.04 8.24
CA LYS A 169 -11.34 -28.69 8.35
C LYS A 169 -11.65 -28.87 9.84
N VAL A 170 -12.56 -28.05 10.36
CA VAL A 170 -13.04 -28.17 11.73
C VAL A 170 -13.61 -29.58 11.88
N LYS A 171 -13.04 -30.40 12.77
CA LYS A 171 -13.63 -31.68 13.15
C LYS A 171 -15.02 -31.35 13.68
N LYS A 172 -16.07 -31.88 13.04
CA LYS A 172 -17.49 -31.64 13.39
C LYS A 172 -17.66 -31.53 14.91
N VAL A 173 -17.83 -30.31 15.40
CA VAL A 173 -18.32 -30.06 16.75
C VAL A 173 -19.84 -30.20 16.65
N THR A 174 -20.36 -31.29 17.20
CA THR A 174 -21.79 -31.43 17.50
C THR A 174 -22.13 -30.38 18.56
N ASN A 175 -22.56 -29.20 18.12
CA ASN A 175 -23.66 -28.42 18.66
C ASN A 175 -23.72 -27.07 17.94
N GLU A 176 -24.87 -26.80 17.34
CA GLU A 176 -25.18 -25.59 16.59
C GLU A 176 -25.22 -24.38 17.53
N THR A 177 -24.21 -23.52 17.41
CA THR A 177 -24.34 -22.11 17.78
C THR A 177 -23.45 -21.33 16.84
N SER A 178 -24.05 -20.69 15.82
CA SER A 178 -23.33 -19.87 14.86
C SER A 178 -22.87 -18.59 15.56
N THR A 179 -21.70 -18.62 16.17
CA THR A 179 -21.04 -17.40 16.64
C THR A 179 -20.51 -16.66 15.42
N PRO A 180 -20.80 -15.37 15.24
CA PRO A 180 -20.21 -14.60 14.16
C PRO A 180 -18.69 -14.63 14.29
N ILE A 181 -18.02 -15.08 13.23
CA ILE A 181 -16.57 -15.10 13.15
C ILE A 181 -16.07 -13.65 13.21
N ASN A 182 -15.30 -13.31 14.25
CA ASN A 182 -14.65 -12.02 14.35
C ASN A 182 -13.41 -12.01 13.44
N SER A 183 -13.55 -11.46 12.24
CA SER A 183 -12.49 -11.40 11.21
C SER A 183 -11.20 -10.74 11.71
N ARG A 184 -11.30 -9.78 12.64
CA ARG A 184 -10.16 -9.07 13.22
C ARG A 184 -9.34 -9.96 14.15
N GLU A 185 -10.00 -10.76 14.99
CA GLU A 185 -9.33 -11.73 15.85
C GLU A 185 -8.64 -12.81 15.02
N GLN A 186 -9.28 -13.28 13.94
CA GLN A 186 -8.68 -14.23 13.01
C GLN A 186 -7.47 -13.65 12.26
N ALA A 187 -7.54 -12.41 11.80
CA ALA A 187 -6.41 -11.73 11.16
C ALA A 187 -5.20 -11.70 12.09
N ARG A 188 -5.41 -11.38 13.37
CA ARG A 188 -4.36 -11.35 14.40
C ARG A 188 -3.75 -12.73 14.64
N GLU A 189 -4.57 -13.77 14.76
CA GLU A 189 -4.07 -15.16 14.90
C GLU A 189 -3.22 -15.58 13.69
N VAL A 190 -3.63 -15.20 12.48
CA VAL A 190 -2.87 -15.46 11.26
C VAL A 190 -1.55 -14.69 11.28
N PHE A 191 -1.54 -13.40 11.65
CA PHE A 191 -0.33 -12.60 11.74
C PHE A 191 0.66 -13.14 12.77
N ASP A 192 0.18 -13.54 13.95
CA ASP A 192 1.01 -14.18 14.98
C ASP A 192 1.65 -15.47 14.46
N LYS A 193 0.90 -16.24 13.66
CA LYS A 193 1.41 -17.45 13.00
C LYS A 193 2.47 -17.12 11.96
N ILE A 194 2.27 -16.10 11.11
CA ILE A 194 3.27 -15.64 10.13
C ILE A 194 4.56 -15.23 10.84
N LEU A 195 4.47 -14.41 11.89
CA LEU A 195 5.64 -13.96 12.66
C LEU A 195 6.36 -15.14 13.32
N LYS A 196 5.62 -16.11 13.87
CA LYS A 196 6.21 -17.33 14.42
C LYS A 196 6.97 -18.13 13.35
N CYS A 197 6.38 -18.31 12.17
CA CYS A 197 7.03 -18.98 11.03
C CYS A 197 8.31 -18.26 10.61
N ALA A 198 8.27 -16.93 10.53
CA ALA A 198 9.43 -16.11 10.18
C ALA A 198 10.54 -16.28 11.22
N ARG A 199 10.25 -16.10 12.52
CA ARG A 199 11.24 -16.26 13.58
C ARG A 199 11.89 -17.65 13.57
N GLN A 200 11.09 -18.71 13.42
CA GLN A 200 11.58 -20.09 13.32
C GLN A 200 12.47 -20.33 12.09
N ARG A 201 12.19 -19.67 10.96
CA ARG A 201 12.98 -19.82 9.75
C ARG A 201 14.31 -19.07 9.82
N TYR A 202 14.26 -17.82 10.28
CA TYR A 202 15.38 -16.89 10.10
C TYR A 202 16.26 -16.78 11.35
N GLU A 203 15.68 -16.72 12.55
CA GLU A 203 16.44 -16.47 13.79
C GLU A 203 17.21 -17.70 14.30
N VAL A 204 17.00 -18.85 13.68
CA VAL A 204 17.72 -20.10 14.01
C VAL A 204 19.04 -20.20 13.24
N LYS A 205 19.18 -19.49 12.11
CA LYS A 205 20.40 -19.51 11.30
C LYS A 205 21.44 -18.57 11.91
N ASN A 206 22.58 -19.10 12.33
CA ASN A 206 23.73 -18.30 12.79
C ASN A 206 24.86 -18.38 11.76
N CYS A 207 25.45 -17.24 11.44
CA CYS A 207 26.60 -17.14 10.54
C CYS A 207 27.64 -16.21 11.16
N ASP A 208 28.90 -16.34 10.76
CA ASP A 208 29.99 -15.56 11.36
C ASP A 208 29.70 -14.05 11.31
N ASN A 209 29.57 -13.44 12.49
CA ASN A 209 29.26 -12.03 12.71
C ASN A 209 27.95 -11.52 12.06
N ARG A 210 26.97 -12.43 11.87
CA ARG A 210 25.62 -12.10 11.39
C ARG A 210 24.55 -12.84 12.17
N ASN A 211 23.57 -12.10 12.66
CA ASN A 211 22.46 -12.65 13.45
C ASN A 211 21.14 -12.20 12.83
N PRO A 212 20.55 -13.00 11.92
CA PRO A 212 19.26 -12.69 11.35
C PRO A 212 18.21 -12.51 12.44
N ARG A 213 17.44 -11.43 12.35
CA ARG A 213 16.39 -11.10 13.33
C ARG A 213 15.17 -10.52 12.65
N VAL A 214 14.00 -10.90 13.17
CA VAL A 214 12.75 -10.22 12.84
C VAL A 214 12.68 -8.92 13.66
N GLY A 215 12.34 -7.81 13.00
CA GLY A 215 12.22 -6.50 13.65
C GLY A 215 11.39 -5.53 12.84
N GLU A 216 11.19 -4.31 13.37
CA GLU A 216 10.32 -3.29 12.76
C GLU A 216 8.90 -3.84 12.49
N GLU A 217 8.35 -4.55 13.48
CA GLU A 217 7.03 -5.17 13.39
C GLU A 217 5.94 -4.11 13.59
N GLU A 218 5.02 -4.00 12.63
CA GLU A 218 3.81 -3.20 12.75
C GLU A 218 2.60 -4.07 12.44
N ILE A 219 1.61 -4.05 13.34
CA ILE A 219 0.39 -4.86 13.22
C ILE A 219 -0.81 -3.93 13.31
N SER A 220 -1.67 -3.98 12.29
CA SER A 220 -3.00 -3.37 12.29
C SER A 220 -4.09 -4.44 12.21
N ASP A 221 -5.34 -4.03 12.04
CA ASP A 221 -6.48 -4.94 12.00
C ASP A 221 -6.46 -5.89 10.80
N TYR A 222 -5.84 -5.47 9.69
CA TYR A 222 -5.80 -6.21 8.44
C TYR A 222 -4.44 -6.18 7.76
N MET A 223 -3.41 -5.64 8.42
CA MET A 223 -2.05 -5.56 7.88
C MET A 223 -1.01 -6.00 8.90
N LEU A 224 -0.02 -6.74 8.42
CA LEU A 224 1.22 -7.05 9.13
C LEU A 224 2.40 -6.59 8.28
N SER A 225 3.28 -5.77 8.83
CA SER A 225 4.59 -5.47 8.25
C SER A 225 5.70 -5.88 9.21
N PHE A 226 6.81 -6.38 8.67
CA PHE A 226 8.01 -6.64 9.44
C PHE A 226 9.23 -6.71 8.51
N THR A 227 10.41 -6.63 9.12
CA THR A 227 11.68 -6.69 8.41
C THR A 227 12.53 -7.81 8.97
N ILE A 228 13.39 -8.35 8.11
CA ILE A 228 14.40 -9.32 8.49
C ILE A 228 15.74 -8.75 8.07
N THR A 229 16.56 -8.44 9.06
CA THR A 229 17.88 -7.86 8.83
C THR A 229 18.96 -8.88 9.06
N ASP A 230 20.12 -8.64 8.45
CA ASP A 230 21.35 -9.38 8.72
C ASP A 230 21.27 -10.86 8.29
N LEU A 231 20.58 -11.09 7.18
CA LEU A 231 20.43 -12.40 6.55
C LEU A 231 21.77 -12.92 5.98
N CYS A 232 21.84 -14.23 5.84
CA CYS A 232 23.04 -14.96 5.44
C CYS A 232 22.89 -15.66 4.09
N ARG A 233 23.12 -14.97 2.97
CA ARG A 233 22.95 -15.55 1.61
C ARG A 233 21.63 -16.30 1.49
N GLU A 234 20.57 -15.72 2.06
CA GLU A 234 19.23 -16.28 2.02
C GLU A 234 18.64 -16.12 0.62
N VAL A 235 18.94 -15.01 -0.05
CA VAL A 235 18.44 -14.69 -1.40
C VAL A 235 19.58 -14.84 -2.41
N LEU A 236 20.73 -14.21 -2.13
CA LEU A 236 21.97 -14.20 -2.92
C LEU A 236 22.81 -15.47 -2.67
N THR A 237 22.18 -16.64 -2.84
CA THR A 237 22.75 -17.95 -2.50
C THR A 237 24.04 -18.29 -3.25
N GLU A 238 24.15 -17.87 -4.51
CA GLU A 238 25.26 -18.18 -5.43
C GLU A 238 26.08 -16.94 -5.84
N GLU A 239 26.01 -15.84 -5.08
CA GLU A 239 26.86 -14.68 -5.37
C GLU A 239 28.34 -15.07 -5.24
N GLU A 240 29.07 -14.98 -6.36
CA GLU A 240 30.51 -15.23 -6.44
C GLU A 240 31.27 -14.30 -5.49
N ARG A 241 32.32 -14.80 -4.84
CA ARG A 241 33.22 -13.95 -4.03
C ARG A 241 33.85 -12.89 -4.93
N SER A 242 33.97 -11.66 -4.45
CA SER A 242 34.69 -10.63 -5.20
C SER A 242 36.14 -11.06 -5.39
N LEU A 243 36.69 -10.80 -6.58
CA LEU A 243 38.12 -10.93 -6.87
C LEU A 243 39.00 -10.18 -5.86
N TRP A 244 38.45 -9.13 -5.23
CA TRP A 244 39.12 -8.42 -4.14
C TRP A 244 39.26 -9.29 -2.89
N CYS A 245 38.23 -10.04 -2.51
CA CYS A 245 38.31 -10.95 -1.36
C CYS A 245 39.26 -12.12 -1.63
N ASP A 246 39.33 -12.61 -2.87
CA ASP A 246 40.31 -13.63 -3.25
C ASP A 246 41.73 -13.11 -3.04
N PHE A 247 42.02 -11.88 -3.47
CA PHE A 247 43.31 -11.22 -3.24
C PHE A 247 43.60 -11.00 -1.74
N VAL A 248 42.65 -10.45 -0.97
CA VAL A 248 42.83 -10.19 0.47
C VAL A 248 43.01 -11.48 1.26
N SER A 249 42.27 -12.54 0.90
CA SER A 249 42.38 -13.84 1.56
C SER A 249 43.75 -14.48 1.39
N LEU A 250 44.43 -14.20 0.28
CA LEU A 250 45.76 -14.70 -0.03
C LEU A 250 46.86 -14.04 0.84
N TRP A 251 46.68 -12.78 1.23
CA TRP A 251 47.75 -11.97 1.87
C TRP A 251 47.47 -11.55 3.31
N TRP A 252 46.21 -11.39 3.71
CA TRP A 252 45.83 -10.73 4.97
C TRP A 252 44.82 -11.50 5.83
N GLY A 253 44.48 -12.74 5.44
CA GLY A 253 43.58 -13.61 6.20
C GLY A 253 42.13 -13.61 5.70
N PRO A 254 41.22 -14.34 6.36
CA PRO A 254 39.88 -14.62 5.84
C PRO A 254 39.08 -13.33 5.55
N CYS A 255 38.60 -13.21 4.31
CA CYS A 255 37.83 -12.07 3.82
C CYS A 255 36.35 -12.46 3.67
N ASN A 256 35.45 -11.61 4.19
CA ASN A 256 33.99 -11.80 4.12
C ASN A 256 33.34 -10.52 3.55
N ASP A 257 33.33 -10.41 2.21
CA ASP A 257 32.70 -9.33 1.44
C ASP A 257 31.23 -9.57 1.12
N MET A 258 30.71 -10.75 1.47
CA MET A 258 29.33 -11.18 1.25
C MET A 258 28.35 -10.06 1.58
N ARG A 259 27.46 -9.70 0.66
CA ARG A 259 26.53 -8.58 0.91
C ARG A 259 25.62 -8.90 2.10
N ARG A 260 25.25 -7.87 2.87
CA ARG A 260 24.29 -7.99 3.98
C ARG A 260 22.89 -7.84 3.42
N GLU A 261 22.09 -8.88 3.50
CA GLU A 261 20.73 -8.88 2.96
C GLU A 261 19.74 -8.37 4.01
N ARG A 262 18.67 -7.74 3.53
CA ARG A 262 17.50 -7.31 4.29
C ARG A 262 16.26 -7.65 3.47
N LEU A 263 15.27 -8.25 4.10
CA LEU A 263 13.97 -8.51 3.51
C LEU A 263 12.91 -7.68 4.23
N GLU A 264 12.01 -7.08 3.47
CA GLU A 264 10.89 -6.32 4.02
C GLU A 264 9.59 -6.98 3.55
N PHE A 265 8.73 -7.32 4.50
CA PHE A 265 7.48 -8.04 4.27
C PHE A 265 6.31 -7.15 4.62
N THR A 266 5.27 -7.17 3.78
CA THR A 266 3.95 -6.65 4.11
C THR A 266 2.91 -7.69 3.72
N PHE A 267 1.94 -7.95 4.60
CA PHE A 267 0.83 -8.86 4.39
C PHE A 267 -0.48 -8.15 4.67
N HIS A 268 -1.49 -8.41 3.86
CA HIS A 268 -2.86 -7.97 4.02
C HIS A 268 -3.78 -9.18 4.14
N TYR A 269 -4.66 -9.14 5.15
CA TYR A 269 -5.65 -10.18 5.39
C TYR A 269 -6.97 -9.82 4.71
N VAL A 270 -7.42 -10.67 3.79
CA VAL A 270 -8.70 -10.52 3.08
C VAL A 270 -9.62 -11.69 3.45
N PRO A 271 -10.67 -11.49 4.27
CA PRO A 271 -11.61 -12.54 4.59
C PRO A 271 -12.38 -13.00 3.34
N THR A 272 -12.75 -14.28 3.28
CA THR A 272 -13.56 -14.86 2.21
C THR A 272 -14.62 -15.79 2.81
N ASP A 273 -15.67 -16.11 2.07
CA ASP A 273 -16.78 -16.97 2.55
C ASP A 273 -16.33 -18.36 3.04
N THR A 274 -15.19 -18.83 2.57
CA THR A 274 -14.68 -20.19 2.86
C THR A 274 -13.33 -20.18 3.59
N GLY A 275 -12.84 -19.03 4.04
CA GLY A 275 -11.49 -18.90 4.57
C GLY A 275 -10.96 -17.48 4.49
N TYR A 276 -9.69 -17.33 4.07
CA TYR A 276 -9.08 -16.04 3.83
C TYR A 276 -8.04 -16.11 2.71
N THR A 277 -7.76 -14.95 2.13
CA THR A 277 -6.64 -14.75 1.23
C THR A 277 -5.64 -13.82 1.90
N LEU A 278 -4.38 -14.19 1.87
CA LEU A 278 -3.28 -13.29 2.21
C LEU A 278 -2.69 -12.75 0.92
N THR A 279 -2.78 -11.44 0.73
CA THR A 279 -1.97 -10.74 -0.27
C THR A 279 -0.78 -10.13 0.45
N GLY A 280 0.32 -9.89 -0.25
CA GLY A 280 1.48 -9.30 0.37
C GLY A 280 2.54 -8.89 -0.64
N SER A 281 3.59 -8.30 -0.11
CA SER A 281 4.77 -7.90 -0.86
C SER A 281 6.03 -8.28 -0.10
N LEU A 282 7.07 -8.60 -0.87
CA LEU A 282 8.41 -8.88 -0.39
C LEU A 282 9.41 -8.03 -1.16
N THR A 283 10.12 -7.17 -0.45
CA THR A 283 11.19 -6.35 -1.03
C THR A 283 12.54 -6.89 -0.60
N GLY A 284 13.40 -7.18 -1.56
CA GLY A 284 14.78 -7.61 -1.32
C GLY A 284 15.74 -6.43 -1.33
N LYS A 285 16.59 -6.31 -0.31
CA LYS A 285 17.62 -5.27 -0.21
C LYS A 285 18.97 -5.86 0.16
N PHE A 286 20.04 -5.25 -0.31
CA PHE A 286 21.42 -5.61 0.03
C PHE A 286 22.22 -4.39 0.48
N GLY A 287 23.20 -4.61 1.34
CA GLY A 287 24.14 -3.57 1.78
C GLY A 287 25.56 -4.12 1.88
N SER A 288 26.48 -3.24 2.26
CA SER A 288 27.90 -3.59 2.42
C SER A 288 28.11 -4.84 3.28
N GLY A 289 28.99 -5.74 2.83
CA GLY A 289 29.42 -6.90 3.62
C GLY A 289 30.39 -6.55 4.75
N VAL A 290 31.11 -5.44 4.59
CA VAL A 290 32.25 -5.04 5.46
C VAL A 290 31.80 -4.36 6.74
N TYR A 291 30.71 -3.59 6.69
CA TYR A 291 30.13 -2.90 7.85
C TYR A 291 28.63 -3.08 7.87
N GLN A 292 28.03 -3.06 9.07
CA GLN A 292 26.57 -3.12 9.20
C GLN A 292 25.94 -1.83 8.64
N PRO A 293 25.10 -1.90 7.59
CA PRO A 293 24.50 -0.71 7.02
C PRO A 293 23.48 -0.10 7.98
N ARG A 294 23.37 1.23 7.97
CA ARG A 294 22.21 1.94 8.55
C ARG A 294 20.98 1.67 7.66
N LYS A 295 19.77 1.99 8.14
CA LYS A 295 18.52 1.84 7.36
C LYS A 295 18.63 2.33 5.92
N SER A 296 19.19 3.52 5.72
CA SER A 296 19.40 4.15 4.40
C SER A 296 20.61 3.63 3.61
N GLY A 297 21.41 2.74 4.20
CA GLY A 297 22.61 2.16 3.59
C GLY A 297 22.35 0.82 2.89
N TYR A 298 21.11 0.37 2.87
CA TYR A 298 20.65 -0.75 2.05
C TYR A 298 20.18 -0.25 0.69
N MET A 299 20.61 -0.92 -0.36
CA MET A 299 20.19 -0.73 -1.76
C MET A 299 19.18 -1.81 -2.13
N ASP A 300 18.28 -1.49 -3.04
CA ASP A 300 17.31 -2.47 -3.55
C ASP A 300 18.03 -3.54 -4.39
N MET A 301 17.57 -4.79 -4.32
CA MET A 301 18.08 -5.89 -5.14
C MET A 301 17.73 -5.73 -6.63
N GLU A 302 16.85 -4.79 -6.98
CA GLU A 302 16.47 -4.51 -8.36
C GLU A 302 17.36 -3.42 -8.99
N PRO A 303 17.68 -3.53 -10.30
CA PRO A 303 17.31 -4.64 -11.19
C PRO A 303 18.29 -5.83 -11.12
N ASP A 304 19.48 -5.64 -10.56
CA ASP A 304 20.64 -6.53 -10.78
C ASP A 304 20.49 -7.96 -10.23
N PHE A 305 19.65 -8.19 -9.22
CA PHE A 305 19.45 -9.49 -8.56
C PHE A 305 18.01 -9.99 -8.64
N GLU A 306 17.13 -9.26 -9.31
CA GLU A 306 15.69 -9.53 -9.29
C GLU A 306 15.34 -10.87 -9.93
N GLU A 307 15.81 -11.11 -11.16
CA GLU A 307 15.46 -12.28 -11.97
C GLU A 307 16.12 -13.55 -11.44
N ASP A 308 17.42 -13.48 -11.14
CA ASP A 308 18.23 -14.67 -10.83
C ASP A 308 18.06 -15.12 -9.37
N PHE A 309 17.77 -14.20 -8.45
CA PHE A 309 17.74 -14.49 -7.01
C PHE A 309 16.39 -14.20 -6.37
N LEU A 310 15.88 -12.97 -6.49
CA LEU A 310 14.71 -12.54 -5.72
C LEU A 310 13.41 -13.23 -6.16
N LYS A 311 13.16 -13.33 -7.47
CA LYS A 311 11.96 -14.00 -8.03
C LYS A 311 11.88 -15.49 -7.68
N PRO A 312 12.95 -16.30 -7.85
CA PRO A 312 12.97 -17.69 -7.39
C PRO A 312 12.73 -17.81 -5.88
N TYR A 313 13.37 -16.93 -5.10
CA TYR A 313 13.23 -16.90 -3.65
C TYR A 313 11.78 -16.69 -3.21
N VAL A 314 11.12 -15.67 -3.78
CA VAL A 314 9.72 -15.31 -3.47
C VAL A 314 8.77 -16.49 -3.74
N LYS A 315 8.95 -17.18 -4.89
CA LYS A 315 8.16 -18.38 -5.23
C LYS A 315 8.34 -19.50 -4.22
N GLN A 316 9.56 -19.70 -3.71
CA GLN A 316 9.82 -20.71 -2.70
C GLN A 316 9.26 -20.31 -1.34
N PHE A 317 9.49 -19.06 -0.92
CA PHE A 317 8.95 -18.50 0.33
C PHE A 317 7.42 -18.60 0.38
N GLN A 318 6.74 -18.31 -0.74
CA GLN A 318 5.28 -18.43 -0.85
C GLN A 318 4.79 -19.86 -0.53
N LYS A 319 5.49 -20.89 -1.03
CA LYS A 319 5.17 -22.29 -0.75
C LYS A 319 5.42 -22.63 0.72
N ASP A 320 6.56 -22.19 1.27
CA ASP A 320 6.95 -22.48 2.65
C ASP A 320 6.01 -21.81 3.64
N LEU A 321 5.63 -20.55 3.39
CA LEU A 321 4.68 -19.81 4.21
C LEU A 321 3.30 -20.48 4.18
N LYS A 322 2.82 -20.89 3.00
CA LYS A 322 1.56 -21.63 2.88
C LYS A 322 1.58 -22.90 3.73
N GLN A 323 2.62 -23.71 3.63
CA GLN A 323 2.77 -24.92 4.45
C GLN A 323 2.79 -24.61 5.95
N CYS A 324 3.44 -23.52 6.35
CA CYS A 324 3.49 -23.12 7.75
C CYS A 324 2.09 -22.72 8.27
N LEU A 325 1.30 -22.02 7.44
CA LEU A 325 -0.05 -21.60 7.79
C LEU A 325 -1.07 -22.74 7.78
N GLU A 326 -0.84 -23.80 7.00
CA GLU A 326 -1.73 -24.97 6.93
C GLU A 326 -1.46 -26.04 8.01
N ARG A 327 -0.32 -25.96 8.73
CA ARG A 327 0.03 -26.87 9.84
C ARG A 327 -0.65 -26.50 11.15
#